data_AF-A0A395R9S4-F1
#
_entry.id   AF-A0A395R9S4-F1
#
_cell.length_a   1.000
_cell.length_b   1.000
_cell.length_c   1.000
_cell.angle_alpha   90.00
_cell.angle_beta   90.00
_cell.angle_gamma   90.00
#
_symmetry.space_group_name_H-M   'P 1'
#
loop_
_entity.id
_entity.type
_entity.pdbx_description
1 polymer ?
#
loop_
_entity_poly.entity_id
_entity_poly.type
_entity_poly.pdbx_seq_one_letter_code
_entity_poly.pdbx_strand_id
1 'polypeptide(L)'
;MSVQAQAPAAAPLHFNNRRDLPLHRLPFIGPVRGRTQFSFWAVPRTGGYAGGNEVGRGLARIYLKHLKQHGRPQGLGALQWIVLDMIGPAAASALTPEQSALRGQVVGFFSELDAWLEVAVCDLEGGLDAQSDKALLALVNAGLRSEECGEEGKS
;
A
#
# COMPACT_ATOMS: atom_id res chain seq x y z
N MET A 1 -12.63 19.53 -29.71
CA MET A 1 -11.42 19.41 -28.87
C MET A 1 -11.86 19.59 -27.43
N SER A 2 -12.10 18.48 -26.72
CA SER A 2 -12.42 18.53 -25.30
C SER A 2 -11.12 18.55 -24.53
N VAL A 3 -10.82 19.66 -23.88
CA VAL A 3 -9.73 19.75 -22.90
C VAL A 3 -10.11 18.83 -21.74
N GLN A 4 -9.50 17.64 -21.66
CA GLN A 4 -9.62 16.83 -20.47
C GLN A 4 -8.99 17.62 -19.33
N ALA A 5 -9.81 18.01 -18.36
CA ALA A 5 -9.35 18.66 -17.15
C ALA A 5 -8.39 17.70 -16.45
N GLN A 6 -7.13 18.10 -16.34
CA GLN A 6 -6.09 17.35 -15.64
C GLN A 6 -6.55 17.18 -14.19
N ALA A 7 -6.71 15.92 -13.75
CA ALA A 7 -7.04 15.64 -12.37
C ALA A 7 -5.98 16.28 -11.46
N PRO A 8 -6.36 16.94 -10.36
CA PRO A 8 -5.39 17.61 -9.51
C PRO A 8 -4.33 16.60 -9.04
N ALA A 9 -3.06 16.97 -9.15
CA ALA A 9 -1.95 16.14 -8.73
C ALA A 9 -2.17 15.68 -7.28
N ALA A 10 -2.15 14.36 -7.06
CA ALA A 10 -2.35 13.80 -5.74
C ALA A 10 -1.28 14.29 -4.76
N ALA A 11 -1.68 14.57 -3.53
CA ALA A 11 -0.75 14.97 -2.48
C ALA A 11 0.31 13.87 -2.25
N PRO A 12 1.60 14.24 -2.07
CA PRO A 12 2.64 13.27 -1.82
C PRO A 12 2.45 12.57 -0.47
N LEU A 13 2.81 11.28 -0.44
CA LEU A 13 2.85 10.49 0.79
C LEU A 13 3.98 10.96 1.70
N HIS A 14 3.72 10.90 3.01
CA HIS A 14 4.67 11.21 4.07
C HIS A 14 4.50 10.23 5.24
N PHE A 15 5.59 9.96 5.96
CA PHE A 15 5.51 9.15 7.17
C PHE A 15 4.72 9.87 8.26
N ASN A 16 3.91 9.10 8.96
CA ASN A 16 3.04 9.55 10.06
C ASN A 16 3.78 9.47 11.41
N ASN A 17 5.01 10.00 11.47
CA ASN A 17 5.97 9.78 12.58
C ASN A 17 5.47 10.13 13.99
N ARG A 18 4.42 10.97 14.10
CA ARG A 18 3.84 11.38 15.39
C ARG A 18 2.77 10.43 15.91
N ARG A 19 2.47 9.32 15.23
CA ARG A 19 1.50 8.31 15.68
C ARG A 19 2.12 7.42 16.75
N ASP A 20 1.33 7.07 17.76
CA ASP A 20 1.81 6.26 18.89
C ASP A 20 2.20 4.84 18.44
N LEU A 21 1.29 4.16 17.75
CA LEU A 21 1.52 2.82 17.23
C LEU A 21 2.48 2.85 16.02
N PRO A 22 3.60 2.09 16.05
CA PRO A 22 4.57 2.06 14.95
C PRO A 22 3.94 1.76 13.59
N LEU A 23 2.96 0.86 13.53
CA LEU A 23 2.25 0.51 12.30
C LEU A 23 1.56 1.73 11.68
N HIS A 24 0.94 2.58 12.51
CA HIS A 24 0.26 3.79 12.05
C HIS A 24 1.22 4.88 11.58
N ARG A 25 2.54 4.72 11.75
CA ARG A 25 3.55 5.65 11.24
C ARG A 25 3.84 5.43 9.75
N LEU A 26 3.42 4.29 9.18
CA LEU A 26 3.59 3.97 7.77
C LEU A 26 2.89 5.01 6.88
N PRO A 27 3.49 5.38 5.73
CA PRO A 27 3.03 6.52 4.93
C PRO A 27 1.77 6.23 4.11
N PHE A 28 1.35 4.96 4.06
CA PHE A 28 0.17 4.47 3.35
C PHE A 28 -0.93 3.98 4.30
N ILE A 29 -0.78 4.25 5.61
CA ILE A 29 -1.80 3.92 6.61
C ILE A 29 -2.37 5.23 7.16
N GLY A 30 -3.69 5.42 7.04
CA GLY A 30 -4.30 6.68 7.42
C GLY A 30 -5.78 6.82 7.06
N PRO A 31 -6.39 7.97 7.38
CA PRO A 31 -7.75 8.28 6.97
C PRO A 31 -7.85 8.49 5.46
N VAL A 32 -8.94 7.99 4.85
CA VAL A 32 -9.26 8.21 3.43
C VAL A 32 -10.56 8.99 3.35
N ARG A 33 -10.60 10.04 2.52
CA ARG A 33 -11.80 10.87 2.34
C ARG A 33 -12.99 10.01 1.92
N GLY A 34 -14.11 10.14 2.63
CA GLY A 34 -15.33 9.37 2.36
C GLY A 34 -15.37 8.00 3.06
N ARG A 35 -14.35 7.63 3.85
CA ARG A 35 -14.40 6.47 4.74
C ARG A 35 -14.39 6.92 6.20
N THR A 36 -15.27 6.32 7.00
CA THR A 36 -15.29 6.52 8.46
C THR A 36 -14.18 5.74 9.15
N GLN A 37 -13.74 4.63 8.54
CA GLN A 37 -12.71 3.77 9.07
C GLN A 37 -11.32 4.15 8.54
N PHE A 38 -10.31 3.85 9.36
CA PHE A 38 -8.90 3.96 9.04
C PHE A 38 -8.55 2.97 7.91
N SER A 39 -7.72 3.38 6.95
CA SER A 39 -7.29 2.51 5.86
C SER A 39 -5.84 2.09 6.02
N PHE A 40 -5.57 0.83 5.71
CA PHE A 40 -4.24 0.24 5.62
C PHE A 40 -3.62 0.41 4.22
N TRP A 41 -4.36 0.98 3.26
CA TRP A 41 -3.86 1.33 1.93
C TRP A 41 -4.41 2.68 1.47
N ALA A 42 -4.07 3.73 2.20
CA ALA A 42 -4.37 5.14 1.91
C ALA A 42 -3.45 5.71 0.81
N VAL A 43 -3.36 5.03 -0.33
CA VAL A 43 -2.50 5.41 -1.45
C VAL A 43 -3.34 6.00 -2.58
N PRO A 44 -2.99 7.18 -3.13
CA PRO A 44 -3.68 7.75 -4.29
C PRO A 44 -3.62 6.82 -5.50
N ARG A 45 -4.74 6.70 -6.23
CA ARG A 45 -4.82 5.93 -7.49
C ARG A 45 -4.38 6.77 -8.69
N THR A 46 -3.14 7.24 -8.66
CA THR A 46 -2.46 8.02 -9.71
C THR A 46 -1.14 7.36 -10.10
N GLY A 47 -0.46 7.84 -11.15
CA GLY A 47 0.85 7.31 -11.54
C GLY A 47 0.87 6.33 -12.72
N GLY A 48 -0.31 5.99 -13.27
CA GLY A 48 -0.45 4.92 -14.27
C GLY A 48 -0.07 3.53 -13.72
N TYR A 49 -0.06 2.52 -14.59
CA TYR A 49 0.36 1.16 -14.24
C TYR A 49 1.84 1.11 -13.85
N ALA A 50 2.73 1.70 -14.66
CA ALA A 50 4.18 1.66 -14.39
C ALA A 50 4.54 2.36 -13.07
N GLY A 51 4.05 3.59 -12.85
CA GLY A 51 4.27 4.31 -11.61
C GLY A 51 3.58 3.63 -10.42
N GLY A 52 2.38 3.09 -10.61
CA GLY A 52 1.70 2.29 -9.59
C GLY A 52 2.47 1.03 -9.17
N ASN A 53 3.13 0.37 -10.12
CA ASN A 53 3.97 -0.81 -9.88
C ASN A 53 5.24 -0.44 -9.07
N GLU A 54 5.86 0.70 -9.35
CA GLU A 54 6.97 1.23 -8.55
C GLU A 54 6.52 1.64 -7.14
N VAL A 55 5.38 2.31 -7.02
CA VAL A 55 4.75 2.68 -5.74
C VAL A 55 4.54 1.43 -4.88
N GLY A 56 3.93 0.39 -5.46
CA GLY A 56 3.70 -0.88 -4.76
C GLY A 56 5.00 -1.49 -4.24
N ARG A 57 6.05 -1.57 -5.09
CA ARG A 57 7.35 -2.11 -4.68
C ARG A 57 8.01 -1.28 -3.57
N GLY A 58 8.02 0.04 -3.70
CA GLY A 58 8.64 0.92 -2.72
C GLY A 58 7.95 0.85 -1.36
N LEU A 59 6.62 0.86 -1.34
CA LEU A 59 5.83 0.73 -0.11
C LEU A 59 5.96 -0.66 0.51
N ALA A 60 6.06 -1.72 -0.29
CA ALA A 60 6.35 -3.06 0.21
C ALA A 60 7.72 -3.11 0.91
N ARG A 61 8.77 -2.50 0.35
CA ARG A 61 10.08 -2.42 1.03
C ARG A 61 9.99 -1.66 2.36
N ILE A 62 9.25 -0.55 2.40
CA ILE A 62 9.00 0.19 3.65
C ILE A 62 8.28 -0.71 4.68
N TYR A 63 7.29 -1.49 4.26
CA TYR A 63 6.58 -2.43 5.13
C TYR A 63 7.51 -3.54 5.67
N LEU A 64 8.35 -4.12 4.82
CA LEU A 64 9.33 -5.12 5.26
C LEU A 64 10.32 -4.55 6.27
N LYS A 65 10.76 -3.29 6.10
CA LYS A 65 11.60 -2.59 7.10
C LYS A 65 10.87 -2.42 8.43
N HIS A 66 9.58 -2.10 8.37
CA HIS A 66 8.74 -2.03 9.56
C HIS A 66 8.65 -3.39 10.29
N LEU A 67 8.41 -4.48 9.55
CA LEU A 67 8.43 -5.83 10.12
C LEU A 67 9.77 -6.16 10.77
N LYS A 68 10.89 -5.85 10.11
CA LYS A 68 12.23 -6.06 10.68
C LYS A 68 12.48 -5.29 11.97
N GLN A 69 11.95 -4.08 12.08
CA GLN A 69 12.19 -3.19 13.23
C GLN A 69 11.23 -3.43 14.41
N HIS A 70 9.99 -3.83 14.12
CA HIS A 70 8.91 -3.85 15.11
C HIS A 70 8.21 -5.21 15.25
N GLY A 71 8.48 -6.15 14.34
CA GLY A 71 7.79 -7.43 14.28
C GLY A 71 6.29 -7.30 13.99
N ARG A 72 5.56 -8.39 14.25
CA ARG A 72 4.10 -8.46 14.15
C ARG A 72 3.47 -8.27 15.54
N PRO A 73 2.55 -7.31 15.73
CA PRO A 73 1.84 -7.16 17.00
C PRO A 73 1.08 -8.44 17.37
N GLN A 74 1.49 -9.14 18.44
CA GLN A 74 0.77 -10.29 19.01
C GLN A 74 0.44 -11.40 17.99
N GLY A 75 1.29 -11.59 16.98
CA GLY A 75 1.07 -12.58 15.91
C GLY A 75 0.02 -12.17 14.86
N LEU A 76 -0.49 -10.94 14.92
CA LEU A 76 -1.39 -10.36 13.92
C LEU A 76 -0.61 -9.45 12.99
N GLY A 77 -0.55 -9.85 11.73
CA GLY A 77 0.05 -9.09 10.64
C GLY A 77 -0.73 -7.86 10.22
N ALA A 78 -0.14 -7.03 9.37
CA ALA A 78 -0.88 -5.95 8.68
C ALA A 78 -1.11 -6.23 7.19
N LEU A 79 -0.36 -7.15 6.58
CA LEU A 79 -0.41 -7.43 5.15
C LEU A 79 -1.80 -7.81 4.65
N GLN A 80 -2.53 -8.63 5.41
CA GLN A 80 -3.89 -9.01 5.09
C GLN A 80 -4.84 -7.82 5.01
N TRP A 81 -4.68 -6.83 5.90
CA TRP A 81 -5.50 -5.61 5.89
C TRP A 81 -5.09 -4.65 4.77
N ILE A 82 -3.78 -4.56 4.51
CA ILE A 82 -3.23 -3.81 3.37
C ILE A 82 -3.84 -4.33 2.07
N VAL A 83 -3.78 -5.64 1.82
CA VAL A 83 -4.29 -6.24 0.58
C VAL A 83 -5.82 -6.14 0.50
N LEU A 84 -6.52 -6.32 1.61
CA LEU A 84 -7.97 -6.17 1.63
C LEU A 84 -8.41 -4.76 1.22
N ASP A 85 -7.68 -3.73 1.66
CA ASP A 85 -7.92 -2.35 1.24
C ASP A 85 -7.49 -2.06 -0.20
N MET A 86 -6.45 -2.72 -0.71
CA MET A 86 -6.06 -2.65 -2.13
C MET A 86 -7.18 -3.15 -3.05
N ILE A 87 -7.79 -4.30 -2.71
CA ILE A 87 -8.90 -4.90 -3.46
C ILE A 87 -10.13 -3.99 -3.41
N GLY A 88 -10.29 -3.22 -2.33
CA GLY A 88 -11.30 -2.19 -2.19
C GLY A 88 -12.35 -2.50 -1.13
N PRO A 89 -13.18 -1.50 -0.78
CA PRO A 89 -14.21 -1.69 0.21
C PRO A 89 -15.30 -2.61 -0.35
N ALA A 90 -16.01 -3.30 0.54
CA ALA A 90 -17.31 -3.85 0.19
C ALA A 90 -18.18 -2.72 -0.41
N ALA A 91 -18.95 -3.01 -1.45
CA ALA A 91 -19.99 -2.08 -1.89
C ALA A 91 -20.87 -1.69 -0.68
N ALA A 92 -21.53 -0.54 -0.73
CA ALA A 92 -22.35 -0.03 0.39
C ALA A 92 -23.53 -0.94 0.81
N SER A 93 -23.74 -2.05 0.11
CA SER A 93 -24.68 -3.12 0.46
C SER A 93 -24.05 -4.17 1.38
N ALA A 94 -24.88 -5.02 1.98
CA ALA A 94 -24.38 -6.23 2.63
C ALA A 94 -23.55 -7.06 1.63
N LEU A 95 -22.45 -7.64 2.12
CA LEU A 95 -21.61 -8.55 1.33
C LEU A 95 -22.43 -9.78 0.91
N THR A 96 -22.28 -10.21 -0.34
CA THR A 96 -22.75 -11.55 -0.72
C THR A 96 -21.92 -12.62 -0.01
N PRO A 97 -22.44 -13.85 0.17
CA PRO A 97 -21.67 -14.96 0.72
C PRO A 97 -20.32 -15.17 0.00
N GLU A 98 -20.29 -15.05 -1.32
CA GLU A 98 -19.08 -15.19 -2.15
C GLU A 98 -18.07 -14.07 -1.87
N GLN A 99 -18.55 -12.83 -1.74
CA GLN A 99 -17.67 -11.70 -1.40
C GLN A 99 -17.11 -11.84 0.03
N SER A 100 -17.93 -12.31 0.97
CA SER A 100 -17.47 -12.61 2.33
C SER A 100 -16.41 -13.71 2.34
N ALA A 101 -16.64 -14.79 1.59
CA ALA A 101 -15.70 -15.90 1.43
C ALA A 101 -14.36 -15.43 0.83
N LEU A 102 -14.39 -14.64 -0.26
CA LEU A 102 -13.18 -14.09 -0.88
C LEU A 102 -12.38 -13.25 0.11
N ARG A 103 -13.05 -12.39 0.89
CA ARG A 103 -12.38 -11.58 1.92
C ARG A 103 -11.72 -12.47 2.99
N GLY A 104 -12.40 -13.52 3.43
CA GLY A 104 -11.84 -14.52 4.33
C GLY A 104 -10.61 -15.22 3.75
N GLN A 105 -10.65 -15.61 2.48
CA GLN A 105 -9.53 -16.24 1.77
C GLN A 105 -8.32 -15.30 1.68
N VAL A 106 -8.53 -14.04 1.31
CA VAL A 106 -7.49 -12.99 1.30
C VAL A 106 -6.89 -12.84 2.71
N VAL A 107 -7.74 -12.75 3.73
CA VAL A 107 -7.28 -12.58 5.11
C VAL A 107 -6.42 -13.75 5.57
N GLY A 108 -6.88 -14.98 5.37
CA GLY A 108 -6.14 -16.18 5.76
C GLY A 108 -4.81 -16.33 5.02
N PHE A 109 -4.84 -16.21 3.69
CA PHE A 109 -3.66 -16.41 2.84
C PHE A 109 -2.54 -15.40 3.16
N PHE A 110 -2.87 -14.11 3.24
CA PHE A 110 -1.86 -13.09 3.51
C PHE A 110 -1.45 -13.01 4.97
N SER A 111 -2.26 -13.51 5.92
CA SER A 111 -1.83 -13.63 7.33
C SER A 111 -0.70 -14.65 7.49
N GLU A 112 -0.78 -15.78 6.76
CA GLU A 112 0.27 -16.79 6.74
C GLU A 112 1.55 -16.24 6.10
N LEU A 113 1.45 -15.64 4.91
CA LEU A 113 2.61 -15.03 4.25
C LEU A 113 3.28 -13.97 5.12
N ASP A 114 2.51 -13.16 5.83
CA ASP A 114 3.07 -12.13 6.71
C ASP A 114 3.90 -12.71 7.85
N ALA A 115 3.49 -13.86 8.41
CA ALA A 115 4.26 -14.57 9.43
C ALA A 115 5.62 -15.04 8.89
N TRP A 116 5.63 -15.60 7.68
CA TRP A 116 6.87 -16.00 7.01
C TRP A 116 7.75 -14.80 6.64
N LEU A 117 7.15 -13.69 6.22
CA LEU A 117 7.89 -12.48 5.87
C LEU A 117 8.58 -11.87 7.10
N GLU A 118 7.94 -11.83 8.27
CA GLU A 118 8.56 -11.35 9.52
C GLU A 118 9.85 -12.11 9.83
N VAL A 119 9.82 -13.44 9.79
CA VAL A 119 11.00 -14.27 10.01
C VAL A 119 12.06 -14.01 8.93
N ALA A 120 11.64 -13.99 7.66
CA ALA A 120 12.53 -13.80 6.53
C ALA A 120 13.27 -12.45 6.57
N VAL A 121 12.62 -11.35 6.96
CA VAL A 121 13.27 -10.02 7.00
C VAL A 121 14.27 -9.89 8.15
N CYS A 122 14.15 -10.70 9.19
CA CYS A 122 15.10 -10.76 10.30
C CYS A 122 16.36 -11.56 9.92
N ASP A 123 16.18 -12.68 9.21
CA ASP A 123 17.26 -13.65 8.98
C ASP A 123 17.97 -13.49 7.61
N LEU A 124 17.30 -12.89 6.61
CA LEU A 124 17.87 -12.76 5.27
C LEU A 124 18.53 -11.39 5.06
N GLU A 125 19.76 -11.39 4.55
CA GLU A 125 20.44 -10.20 4.02
C GLU A 125 19.91 -9.83 2.62
N GLY A 126 18.64 -9.41 2.55
CA GLY A 126 17.95 -9.08 1.29
C GLY A 126 18.24 -7.68 0.72
N GLY A 127 19.31 -7.01 1.17
CA GLY A 127 19.62 -5.62 0.79
C GLY A 127 18.55 -4.60 1.23
N LEU A 128 17.68 -4.97 2.17
CA LEU A 128 16.59 -4.13 2.66
C LEU A 128 17.12 -2.84 3.32
N ASP A 129 18.31 -2.91 3.92
CA ASP A 129 18.98 -1.79 4.59
C ASP A 129 19.84 -0.93 3.66
N ALA A 130 20.05 -1.36 2.40
CA ALA A 130 20.83 -0.60 1.43
C ALA A 130 20.15 0.71 0.99
N GLN A 131 18.83 0.81 1.15
CA GLN A 131 18.06 2.01 0.84
C GLN A 131 17.44 2.59 2.11
N SER A 132 17.53 3.92 2.25
CA SER A 132 16.89 4.66 3.34
C SER A 132 15.39 4.82 3.08
N ASP A 133 14.62 4.96 4.17
CA ASP A 133 13.17 5.21 4.11
C ASP A 133 12.85 6.47 3.31
N LYS A 134 13.70 7.50 3.42
CA LYS A 134 13.57 8.75 2.66
C LYS A 134 13.74 8.51 1.15
N ALA A 135 14.72 7.70 0.75
CA ALA A 135 14.94 7.37 -0.66
C ALA A 135 13.80 6.54 -1.24
N LEU A 136 13.33 5.53 -0.49
CA LEU A 136 12.15 4.73 -0.87
C LEU A 136 10.91 5.60 -1.03
N LEU A 137 10.65 6.50 -0.08
CA LEU A 137 9.49 7.40 -0.15
C LEU A 137 9.60 8.40 -1.32
N ALA A 138 10.80 8.86 -1.65
CA ALA A 138 11.02 9.72 -2.81
C ALA A 138 10.69 9.00 -4.12
N LEU A 139 11.12 7.74 -4.27
CA LEU A 139 10.78 6.87 -5.41
C LEU A 139 9.28 6.64 -5.52
N VAL A 140 8.62 6.31 -4.41
CA VAL A 140 7.17 6.13 -4.35
C VAL A 140 6.44 7.39 -4.84
N ASN A 141 6.83 8.55 -4.31
CA ASN A 141 6.20 9.81 -4.70
C ASN A 141 6.51 10.19 -6.15
N ALA A 142 7.64 9.76 -6.73
CA ALA A 142 7.90 9.92 -8.15
C ALA A 142 6.95 9.06 -8.99
N GLY A 143 6.76 7.79 -8.64
CA GLY A 143 5.80 6.90 -9.30
C GLY A 143 4.37 7.44 -9.28
N LEU A 144 3.91 8.02 -8.17
CA LEU A 144 2.57 8.64 -8.07
C LEU A 144 2.37 9.84 -9.01
N ARG A 145 3.45 10.50 -9.43
CA ARG A 145 3.43 11.64 -10.36
C ARG A 145 3.67 11.24 -11.82
N SER A 146 4.01 9.98 -12.07
CA SER A 146 4.25 9.51 -13.43
C SER A 146 2.95 9.57 -14.23
N GLU A 147 2.91 10.34 -15.30
CA GLU A 147 1.79 10.27 -16.24
C GLU A 147 2.17 9.22 -17.29
N GLU A 148 1.34 8.19 -17.45
CA GLU A 148 1.50 7.28 -18.59
C GLU A 148 1.30 8.11 -19.86
N CYS A 149 2.36 8.22 -20.66
CA CYS A 149 2.24 8.73 -22.01
C CYS A 149 1.47 7.67 -22.80
N GLY A 150 0.15 7.84 -22.91
CA GLY A 150 -0.68 6.97 -23.72
C GLY A 150 -0.18 7.04 -25.16
N GLU A 151 0.38 5.94 -25.67
CA GLU A 151 0.55 5.78 -27.10
C GLU A 151 -0.86 5.76 -27.72
N GLU A 152 -1.25 6.88 -28.33
CA GLU A 152 -2.35 6.89 -29.29
C GLU A 152 -1.96 5.98 -30.47
N GLY A 153 -2.29 4.70 -30.34
CA GLY A 153 -2.28 3.76 -31.44
C GLY A 153 -3.29 4.23 -32.48
N LYS A 154 -2.81 4.98 -33.48
CA LYS A 154 -3.49 5.11 -34.76
C LYS A 154 -3.47 3.73 -35.43
N SER A 155 -4.63 3.09 -35.50
CA SER A 155 -4.97 2.12 -36.54
C SER A 155 -6.28 2.55 -37.19
#